data_AF-A0A3N5RLN5-F1
#
_entry.id   AF-A0A3N5RLN5-F1
#
_cell.length_a   1.000
_cell.length_b   1.000
_cell.length_c   1.000
_cell.angle_alpha   90.00
_cell.angle_beta   90.00
_cell.angle_gamma   90.00
#
_symmetry.space_group_name_H-M   'P 1'
#
loop_
_entity.id
_entity.type
_entity.pdbx_description
1 polymer ?
#
loop_
_entity_poly.entity_id
_entity_poly.type
_entity_poly.pdbx_seq_one_letter_code
_entity_poly.pdbx_strand_id
1 'polypeptide(L)' 'MPITDANKKQIAQQRRLFYKICFDCGGKNPILASRCRKCHGKNMRLKNRTLGAKK' A
#
# COMPACT_ATOMS: atom_id res chain seq x y z
N MET A 1 -9.95 15.40 -2.13
CA MET A 1 -8.83 16.32 -1.83
C MET A 1 -8.09 16.61 -3.13
N PRO A 2 -8.37 17.71 -3.83
CA PRO A 2 -7.58 18.12 -4.98
C PRO A 2 -6.29 18.74 -4.44
N ILE A 3 -5.31 17.89 -4.13
CA ILE A 3 -3.94 18.38 -3.99
C ILE A 3 -3.56 18.80 -5.41
N THR A 4 -3.30 20.08 -5.67
CA THR A 4 -2.93 20.58 -7.01
C THR A 4 -1.44 20.35 -7.28
N ASP A 5 -0.61 20.57 -6.25
CA ASP A 5 0.85 20.42 -6.31
C ASP A 5 1.29 18.98 -6.65
N ALA A 6 2.09 18.83 -7.71
CA ALA A 6 2.59 17.52 -8.16
C ALA A 6 3.40 16.78 -7.07
N ASN A 7 4.27 17.49 -6.35
CA ASN A 7 5.10 16.90 -5.29
C ASN A 7 4.25 16.33 -4.15
N LYS A 8 3.27 17.09 -3.68
CA LYS A 8 2.36 16.65 -2.60
C LYS A 8 1.48 15.48 -3.07
N LYS A 9 1.07 15.44 -4.35
CA LYS A 9 0.37 14.30 -4.94
C LYS A 9 1.22 13.02 -4.88
N GLN A 10 2.48 13.09 -5.29
CA GLN A 10 3.38 11.93 -5.27
C GLN A 10 3.59 11.40 -3.85
N ILE A 11 3.84 12.27 -2.88
CA ILE A 11 3.98 11.89 -1.46
C ILE A 11 2.70 11.20 -0.95
N ALA A 12 1.54 11.75 -1.27
CA ALA A 12 0.26 11.18 -0.89
C ALA A 12 0.03 9.80 -1.55
N GLN A 13 0.37 9.65 -2.83
CA GLN A 13 0.28 8.39 -3.56
C GLN A 13 1.21 7.33 -2.96
N GLN A 14 2.46 7.68 -2.66
CA GLN A 14 3.42 6.81 -2.00
C GLN A 14 2.85 6.26 -0.69
N ARG A 15 2.38 7.13 0.20
CA ARG A 15 1.80 6.73 1.50
C ARG A 15 0.54 5.87 1.38
N ARG A 16 -0.28 6.09 0.33
CA ARG A 16 -1.59 5.41 0.18
C ARG A 16 -1.55 4.12 -0.63
N LEU A 17 -0.54 3.90 -1.48
CA LEU A 17 -0.52 2.79 -2.43
C LEU A 17 0.70 1.88 -2.27
N PHE A 18 1.81 2.34 -1.66
CA PHE A 18 3.07 1.61 -1.64
C PHE A 18 3.26 0.84 -0.33
N TYR A 19 2.36 -0.11 -0.07
CA TYR A 19 2.48 -1.05 1.05
C TYR A 19 1.98 -2.45 0.66
N LYS A 20 2.36 -3.42 1.49
CA LYS A 20 1.89 -4.81 1.43
C LYS A 20 0.72 -5.01 2.40
N ILE A 21 -0.26 -5.82 2.02
CA ILE A 21 -1.38 -6.26 2.86
C ILE A 21 -1.25 -7.75 3.08
N CYS A 22 -1.30 -8.20 4.32
CA CYS A 22 -1.34 -9.64 4.64
C CYS A 22 -2.69 -10.26 4.24
N PHE A 23 -2.67 -11.46 3.64
CA PHE A 23 -3.89 -12.19 3.32
C PHE A 23 -4.62 -12.69 4.57
N ASP A 24 -3.87 -13.11 5.58
CA ASP A 24 -4.44 -13.76 6.77
C ASP A 24 -5.05 -12.75 7.75
N CYS A 25 -4.32 -11.68 8.06
CA CYS A 25 -4.73 -10.70 9.08
C CYS A 25 -5.10 -9.31 8.54
N GLY A 26 -4.97 -9.06 7.24
CA GLY A 26 -5.26 -7.75 6.64
C GLY A 26 -4.30 -6.61 7.04
N GLY A 27 -3.25 -6.89 7.81
CA GLY A 27 -2.30 -5.89 8.30
C GLY A 27 -1.53 -5.18 7.17
N LYS A 28 -1.32 -3.87 7.31
CA LYS A 28 -0.49 -3.06 6.40
C LYS A 28 0.97 -3.11 6.82
N ASN A 29 1.81 -3.63 5.94
CA ASN A 29 3.25 -3.81 6.15
C ASN A 29 4.05 -2.99 5.13
N PRO A 30 5.26 -2.54 5.49
CA PRO A 30 6.13 -1.83 4.55
C PRO A 30 6.47 -2.70 3.35
N ILE A 31 6.78 -2.06 2.21
CA ILE A 31 7.01 -2.78 0.95
C ILE A 31 8.22 -3.72 1.03
N LEU A 32 9.23 -3.36 1.83
CA LEU A 32 10.42 -4.16 2.07
C LEU A 32 10.23 -5.25 3.14
N ALA A 33 9.04 -5.37 3.74
CA ALA A 33 8.78 -6.39 4.75
C ALA A 33 8.86 -7.80 4.15
N SER A 34 9.63 -8.67 4.81
CA SER A 34 9.70 -10.11 4.57
C SER A 34 8.59 -10.89 5.27
N ARG A 35 8.04 -10.37 6.38
CA ARG A 35 6.97 -10.98 7.18
C ARG A 35 5.94 -9.95 7.66
N CYS A 36 4.72 -10.39 7.94
CA CYS A 36 3.70 -9.54 8.53
C CYS A 36 4.04 -9.21 9.99
N ARG A 37 3.88 -7.93 10.38
CA ARG A 37 4.15 -7.48 11.76
C ARG A 37 3.12 -7.94 12.80
N LYS A 38 1.94 -8.41 12.38
CA LYS A 38 0.87 -8.87 13.28
C LYS A 38 0.85 -10.39 13.44
N CYS A 39 0.71 -11.12 12.35
CA CYS A 39 0.58 -12.59 12.39
C CYS A 39 1.88 -13.33 12.06
N HIS A 40 2.97 -12.63 11.74
CA HIS A 40 4.26 -13.20 11.33
C HIS A 40 4.23 -14.09 10.06
N GLY A 41 3.08 -14.22 9.40
CA GLY A 41 2.94 -14.90 8.11
C GLY A 41 3.71 -14.22 6.98
N LYS A 42 4.08 -15.00 5.96
CA LYS A 42 4.81 -14.54 4.75
C LYS A 42 3.86 -14.19 3.60
N ASN A 43 2.62 -14.64 3.66
CA ASN A 43 1.62 -14.44 2.61
C ASN A 43 1.06 -13.02 2.65
N MET A 44 1.63 -12.16 1.80
CA MET A 44 1.24 -10.76 1.68
C MET A 44 1.17 -10.37 0.20
N ARG A 45 0.17 -9.58 -0.15
CA ARG A 45 0.01 -8.98 -1.49
C ARG A 45 0.40 -7.52 -1.49
N LEU A 46 0.78 -7.01 -2.65
CA LEU A 46 0.91 -5.58 -2.87
C LEU A 46 -0.48 -4.93 -2.97
N LYS A 47 -0.61 -3.69 -2.46
CA LYS A 47 -1.80 -2.87 -2.70
C LYS A 47 -1.85 -2.52 -4.19
N ASN A 48 -3.05 -2.56 -4.78
CA ASN A 48 -3.25 -2.16 -6.17
C ASN A 48 -2.89 -0.67 -6.32
N ARG A 49 -2.02 -0.37 -7.29
CA ARG A 49 -1.47 0.96 -7.55
C ARG A 49 -2.20 1.71 -8.66
N THR A 50 -3.13 1.07 -9.36
CA THR A 50 -3.90 1.72 -10.43
C THR A 50 -4.84 2.77 -9.84
N LEU A 51 -4.58 4.04 -10.14
CA LEU A 51 -5.43 5.19 -9.83
C LEU A 51 -6.37 5.44 -11.01
N GLY A 52 -7.44 4.65 -11.12
CA GLY A 52 -8.42 4.81 -12.19
C GLY A 52 -9.76 4.17 -11.83
N ALA A 53 -10.81 4.57 -12.55
CA ALA A 53 -12.03 3.78 -12.61
C ALA A 53 -11.62 2.34 -12.97
N LYS A 54 -12.06 1.37 -12.18
CA LYS A 54 -11.82 -0.05 -12.50
C LYS A 54 -12.28 -0.24 -13.95
N LYS A 55 -11.40 -0.74 -14.81
CA LYS A 55 -11.83 -1.24 -16.11
C LYS A 55 -12.90 -2.31 -15.90
#